data_AF-A0A1Q7RWQ6-F1
#
_entry.id   AF-A0A1Q7RWQ6-F1
#
_cell.length_a   1.000
_cell.length_b   1.000
_cell.length_c   1.000
_cell.angle_alpha   90.00
_cell.angle_beta   90.00
_cell.angle_gamma   90.00
#
_symmetry.space_group_name_H-M   'P 1'
#
loop_
_entity.id
_entity.type
_entity.pdbx_description
1 polymer ?
#
loop_
_entity_poly.entity_id
_entity_poly.type
_entity_poly.pdbx_seq_one_letter_code
_entity_poly.pdbx_strand_id
1 'polypeptide(L)'
;MSPAAAIDAVLLIAFGGPTAPDEIRPFLEIVARGRRVPPERLEEVARHYERMPGGRSPLGALTLAQARGLERHLVRSGVPLPVFVGMRNWHPFLHETLADMTAKGVRRALGVILSPLRSDASWERYQRDVADARAKVRGAPEVTFARAWYDHPGFVEAVADRARAALDEIPPTEQAWSPLVFTAHSVPVVMADGSPYVGDLTTAARAVAERLGHARWSLAYQSRSGGAQEPWLEPDIADVLTRLAADGERHAVVVPIGFVSDHVELLYDLDVEAQAIARAHGMALHRAAAVNDHPTFIAMLGDLVRGAP
;
A
#
# COMPACT_ATOMS: atom_id res chain seq x y z
N MET A 1 30.69 16.61 -15.45
CA MET A 1 29.25 16.52 -15.12
C MET A 1 28.69 15.38 -15.94
N SER A 2 28.45 14.22 -15.35
CA SER A 2 27.77 13.13 -16.08
C SER A 2 26.34 13.57 -16.36
N PRO A 3 25.83 13.47 -17.60
CA PRO A 3 24.42 13.62 -17.82
C PRO A 3 23.75 12.39 -17.22
N ALA A 4 23.22 12.53 -16.01
CA ALA A 4 22.06 11.78 -15.57
C ALA A 4 21.10 11.77 -16.75
N ALA A 5 20.98 10.63 -17.42
CA ALA A 5 20.26 10.62 -18.69
C ALA A 5 18.80 10.93 -18.34
N ALA A 6 18.24 11.98 -18.94
CA ALA A 6 16.91 12.48 -18.63
C ALA A 6 15.85 11.39 -18.81
N ILE A 7 14.95 11.24 -17.83
CA ILE A 7 13.77 10.38 -17.93
C ILE A 7 12.68 11.08 -18.76
N ASP A 8 11.92 10.31 -19.54
CA ASP A 8 10.85 10.82 -20.40
C ASP A 8 9.48 10.75 -19.72
N ALA A 9 9.31 9.88 -18.73
CA ALA A 9 8.04 9.61 -18.07
C ALA A 9 8.23 9.00 -16.67
N VAL A 10 7.16 9.03 -15.88
CA VAL A 10 7.04 8.29 -14.61
C VAL A 10 6.06 7.14 -14.80
N LEU A 11 6.38 5.95 -14.27
CA LEU A 11 5.49 4.80 -14.22
C LEU A 11 5.18 4.46 -12.75
N LEU A 12 3.96 4.72 -12.31
CA LEU A 12 3.47 4.25 -11.02
C LEU A 12 3.06 2.77 -11.12
N ILE A 13 3.64 1.93 -10.26
CA ILE A 13 3.47 0.48 -10.30
C ILE A 13 2.67 0.05 -9.07
N ALA A 14 1.49 -0.53 -9.29
CA ALA A 14 0.56 -0.91 -8.22
C ALA A 14 0.08 -2.35 -8.35
N PHE A 15 -0.59 -2.85 -7.31
CA PHE A 15 -1.13 -4.22 -7.29
C PHE A 15 -2.26 -4.40 -8.32
N GLY A 16 -3.19 -3.45 -8.39
CA GLY A 16 -4.43 -3.55 -9.16
C GLY A 16 -5.59 -4.14 -8.36
N GLY A 17 -6.80 -4.04 -8.88
CA GLY A 17 -8.00 -4.56 -8.21
C GLY A 17 -9.22 -4.49 -9.13
N PRO A 18 -10.23 -5.35 -8.91
CA PRO A 18 -11.41 -5.40 -9.74
C PRO A 18 -12.20 -4.10 -9.62
N THR A 19 -12.76 -3.62 -10.72
CA THR A 19 -13.50 -2.36 -10.82
C THR A 19 -15.02 -2.55 -10.91
N ALA A 20 -15.46 -3.79 -11.14
CA ALA A 20 -16.85 -4.20 -11.16
C ALA A 20 -17.03 -5.62 -10.56
N PRO A 21 -18.26 -5.99 -10.14
CA PRO A 21 -18.50 -7.28 -9.48
C PRO A 21 -18.14 -8.51 -10.32
N ASP A 22 -18.38 -8.47 -11.63
CA ASP A 22 -18.09 -9.54 -12.58
C ASP A 22 -16.58 -9.74 -12.79
N GLU A 23 -15.76 -8.76 -12.41
CA GLU A 23 -14.29 -8.81 -12.49
C GLU A 23 -13.64 -9.48 -11.28
N ILE A 24 -14.36 -9.64 -10.16
CA ILE A 24 -13.78 -10.12 -8.88
C ILE A 24 -13.11 -11.48 -9.03
N ARG A 25 -13.83 -12.47 -9.56
CA ARG A 25 -13.33 -13.85 -9.68
C ARG A 25 -12.22 -13.96 -10.74
N PRO A 26 -12.36 -13.40 -11.95
CA PRO A 26 -11.26 -13.31 -12.91
C PRO A 26 -9.99 -12.67 -12.32
N PHE A 27 -10.13 -11.59 -11.55
CA PHE A 27 -9.01 -10.95 -10.86
C PHE A 27 -8.33 -11.90 -9.86
N LEU A 28 -9.11 -12.58 -9.03
CA LEU A 28 -8.57 -13.50 -8.03
C LEU A 28 -7.88 -14.71 -8.66
N GLU A 29 -8.38 -15.21 -9.80
CA GLU A 29 -7.71 -16.25 -10.58
C GLU A 29 -6.32 -15.80 -11.08
N ILE A 30 -6.16 -14.53 -11.47
CA ILE A 30 -4.87 -13.95 -11.85
C ILE A 30 -3.95 -13.86 -10.63
N VAL A 31 -4.45 -13.33 -9.50
CA VAL A 31 -3.67 -13.21 -8.25
C VAL A 31 -3.20 -14.57 -7.74
N ALA A 32 -4.04 -15.60 -7.87
CA ALA A 32 -3.75 -16.97 -7.46
C ALA A 32 -2.87 -17.75 -8.43
N ARG A 33 -2.60 -17.21 -9.64
CA ARG A 33 -1.85 -17.94 -10.66
C ARG A 33 -0.47 -18.36 -10.17
N GLY A 34 -0.18 -19.66 -10.29
CA GLY A 34 1.07 -20.25 -9.83
C GLY A 34 1.16 -20.46 -8.31
N ARG A 35 0.07 -20.21 -7.57
CA ARG A 35 -0.06 -20.47 -6.14
C ARG A 35 -1.07 -21.60 -5.92
N ARG A 36 -0.86 -22.40 -4.88
CA ARG A 36 -1.82 -23.43 -4.45
C ARG A 36 -2.81 -22.81 -3.45
N VAL A 37 -3.71 -21.96 -3.96
CA VAL A 37 -4.78 -21.38 -3.13
C VAL A 37 -6.03 -22.27 -3.25
N PRO A 38 -6.58 -22.77 -2.14
CA PRO A 38 -7.80 -23.56 -2.18
C PRO A 38 -8.99 -22.76 -2.76
N PRO A 39 -9.87 -23.35 -3.58
CA PRO A 39 -11.03 -22.67 -4.16
C PRO A 39 -11.92 -22.00 -3.11
N GLU A 40 -12.09 -22.62 -1.96
CA GLU A 40 -12.86 -22.08 -0.84
C GLU A 40 -12.28 -20.77 -0.30
N ARG A 41 -10.94 -20.65 -0.28
CA ARG A 41 -10.26 -19.42 0.15
C ARG A 41 -10.39 -18.31 -0.88
N LEU A 42 -10.37 -18.64 -2.18
CA LEU A 42 -10.63 -17.66 -3.23
C LEU A 42 -12.06 -17.13 -3.15
N GLU A 43 -13.03 -18.02 -2.93
CA GLU A 43 -14.43 -17.63 -2.80
C GLU A 43 -14.72 -16.86 -1.50
N GLU A 44 -13.99 -17.14 -0.42
CA GLU A 44 -14.01 -16.30 0.79
C GLU A 44 -13.55 -14.86 0.47
N VAL A 45 -12.39 -14.71 -0.17
CA VAL A 45 -11.88 -13.38 -0.56
C VAL A 45 -12.81 -12.69 -1.57
N ALA A 46 -13.43 -13.43 -2.49
CA ALA A 46 -14.42 -12.89 -3.42
C ALA A 46 -15.59 -12.22 -2.67
N ARG A 47 -16.10 -12.87 -1.61
CA ARG A 47 -17.16 -12.30 -0.76
C ARG A 47 -16.73 -11.02 -0.04
N HIS A 48 -15.44 -10.85 0.26
CA HIS A 48 -14.94 -9.61 0.85
C HIS A 48 -15.09 -8.46 -0.14
N TYR A 49 -14.71 -8.67 -1.42
CA TYR A 49 -14.93 -7.70 -2.49
C TYR A 49 -16.41 -7.40 -2.75
N GLU A 50 -17.28 -8.42 -2.73
CA GLU A 50 -18.72 -8.24 -2.96
C GLU A 50 -19.39 -7.36 -1.90
N ARG A 51 -18.86 -7.35 -0.67
CA ARG A 51 -19.33 -6.48 0.42
C ARG A 51 -18.89 -5.03 0.25
N MET A 52 -17.94 -4.75 -0.64
CA MET A 52 -17.50 -3.38 -0.91
C MET A 52 -18.57 -2.59 -1.63
N PRO A 53 -18.65 -1.26 -1.45
CA PRO A 53 -19.58 -0.42 -2.18
C PRO A 53 -19.49 -0.62 -3.70
N GLY A 54 -20.53 -1.22 -4.29
CA GLY A 54 -20.59 -1.53 -5.72
C GLY A 54 -19.73 -2.73 -6.17
N GLY A 55 -19.27 -3.58 -5.25
CA GLY A 55 -18.50 -4.79 -5.55
C GLY A 55 -17.19 -4.51 -6.29
N ARG A 56 -16.50 -3.41 -5.92
CA ARG A 56 -15.29 -2.94 -6.60
C ARG A 56 -14.23 -2.46 -5.63
N SER A 57 -12.97 -2.58 -6.03
CA SER A 57 -11.81 -2.06 -5.32
C SER A 57 -11.61 -0.57 -5.60
N PRO A 58 -11.44 0.28 -4.56
CA PRO A 58 -11.07 1.68 -4.76
C PRO A 58 -9.60 1.85 -5.20
N LEU A 59 -8.75 0.82 -5.06
CA LEU A 59 -7.32 0.89 -5.32
C LEU A 59 -6.99 1.47 -6.70
N GLY A 60 -7.69 1.02 -7.74
CA GLY A 60 -7.44 1.47 -9.11
C GLY A 60 -7.73 2.97 -9.29
N ALA A 61 -8.89 3.42 -8.80
CA ALA A 61 -9.29 4.83 -8.87
C ALA A 61 -8.34 5.74 -8.06
N LEU A 62 -7.93 5.29 -6.87
CA LEU A 62 -6.96 5.99 -6.01
C LEU A 62 -5.58 6.07 -6.64
N THR A 63 -5.11 4.98 -7.26
CA THR A 63 -3.82 4.97 -7.98
C THR A 63 -3.85 5.94 -9.17
N LEU A 64 -4.95 5.98 -9.92
CA LEU A 64 -5.13 6.96 -11.00
C LEU A 64 -5.22 8.39 -10.48
N ALA A 65 -5.83 8.61 -9.30
CA ALA A 65 -5.85 9.92 -8.65
C ALA A 65 -4.44 10.34 -8.22
N GLN A 66 -3.63 9.43 -7.68
CA GLN A 66 -2.22 9.66 -7.37
C GLN A 66 -1.43 10.04 -8.63
N ALA A 67 -1.60 9.31 -9.74
CA ALA A 67 -0.95 9.62 -11.01
C ALA A 67 -1.30 11.03 -11.52
N ARG A 68 -2.60 11.37 -11.56
CA ARG A 68 -3.04 12.71 -11.95
C ARG A 68 -2.54 13.80 -11.00
N GLY A 69 -2.50 13.51 -9.71
CA GLY A 69 -1.95 14.42 -8.69
C GLY A 69 -0.48 14.71 -8.93
N LEU A 70 0.31 13.65 -9.15
CA LEU A 70 1.73 13.74 -9.44
C LEU A 70 2.00 14.49 -10.73
N GLU A 71 1.30 14.17 -11.82
CA GLU A 71 1.44 14.87 -13.10
C GLU A 71 1.21 16.38 -12.95
N ARG A 72 0.12 16.77 -12.27
CA ARG A 72 -0.13 18.19 -11.97
C ARG A 72 0.95 18.81 -11.09
N HIS A 73 1.47 18.08 -10.12
CA HIS A 73 2.57 18.55 -9.26
C HIS A 73 3.84 18.79 -10.09
N LEU A 74 4.22 17.83 -10.94
CA LEU A 74 5.38 17.88 -11.82
C LEU A 74 5.33 19.06 -12.80
N VAL A 75 4.17 19.32 -13.42
CA VAL A 75 3.94 20.50 -14.26
C VAL A 75 4.17 21.79 -13.49
N ARG A 76 3.58 21.93 -12.29
CA ARG A 76 3.77 23.14 -11.45
C ARG A 76 5.20 23.32 -10.97
N SER A 77 5.91 22.22 -10.76
CA SER A 77 7.32 22.20 -10.32
C SER A 77 8.32 22.39 -11.47
N GLY A 78 7.85 22.67 -12.70
CA GLY A 78 8.71 22.96 -13.85
C GLY A 78 9.32 21.72 -14.54
N VAL A 79 8.83 20.51 -14.23
CA VAL A 79 9.31 19.24 -14.77
C VAL A 79 8.13 18.47 -15.37
N PRO A 80 7.54 18.92 -16.51
CA PRO A 80 6.27 18.41 -17.02
C PRO A 80 6.42 17.01 -17.67
N LEU A 81 6.62 15.99 -16.84
CA LEU A 81 6.70 14.60 -17.28
C LEU A 81 5.31 13.94 -17.24
N PRO A 82 4.94 13.17 -18.28
CA PRO A 82 3.74 12.36 -18.26
C PRO A 82 3.85 11.25 -17.20
N VAL A 83 2.73 10.95 -16.54
CA VAL A 83 2.65 9.92 -15.50
C VAL A 83 1.72 8.79 -15.94
N PHE A 84 2.27 7.58 -16.00
CA PHE A 84 1.56 6.36 -16.37
C PHE A 84 1.30 5.49 -15.15
N VAL A 85 0.27 4.65 -15.23
CA VAL A 85 -0.04 3.63 -14.21
C VAL A 85 0.04 2.25 -14.85
N GLY A 86 0.77 1.34 -14.23
CA GLY A 86 0.83 -0.07 -14.62
C GLY A 86 0.56 -0.97 -13.42
N MET A 87 -0.42 -1.84 -13.55
CA MET A 87 -0.85 -2.74 -12.49
C MET A 87 -0.40 -4.18 -12.74
N ARG A 88 -0.15 -4.90 -11.65
CA ARG A 88 0.34 -6.28 -11.70
C ARG A 88 -0.76 -7.28 -12.01
N ASN A 89 -1.92 -7.10 -11.37
CA ASN A 89 -2.97 -8.11 -11.33
C ASN A 89 -4.29 -7.67 -11.94
N TRP A 90 -4.43 -6.42 -12.39
CA TRP A 90 -5.63 -5.96 -13.10
C TRP A 90 -5.29 -4.83 -14.08
N HIS A 91 -6.28 -4.36 -14.85
CA HIS A 91 -6.09 -3.29 -15.84
C HIS A 91 -5.90 -1.89 -15.21
N PRO A 92 -5.12 -0.98 -15.82
CA PRO A 92 -4.25 -1.24 -16.98
C PRO A 92 -3.04 -2.07 -16.55
N PHE A 93 -2.84 -3.22 -17.19
CA PHE A 93 -1.73 -4.11 -16.88
C PHE A 93 -0.41 -3.47 -17.30
N LEU A 94 0.68 -3.83 -16.61
CA LEU A 94 2.03 -3.36 -16.93
C LEU A 94 2.39 -3.44 -18.44
N HIS A 95 2.03 -4.54 -19.11
CA HIS A 95 2.34 -4.70 -20.54
C HIS A 95 1.49 -3.81 -21.45
N GLU A 96 0.24 -3.50 -21.07
CA GLU A 96 -0.62 -2.56 -21.78
C GLU A 96 -0.07 -1.14 -21.64
N THR A 97 0.28 -0.75 -20.41
CA THR A 97 0.88 0.55 -20.11
C THR A 97 2.21 0.75 -20.83
N LEU A 98 3.09 -0.26 -20.82
CA LEU A 98 4.37 -0.19 -21.53
C LEU A 98 4.19 -0.09 -23.05
N ALA A 99 3.18 -0.74 -23.62
CA ALA A 99 2.86 -0.60 -25.04
C ALA A 99 2.35 0.82 -25.39
N ASP A 100 1.49 1.40 -24.54
CA ASP A 100 1.04 2.80 -24.69
C ASP A 100 2.21 3.79 -24.54
N MET A 101 3.10 3.58 -23.57
CA MET A 101 4.33 4.36 -23.41
C MET A 101 5.21 4.29 -24.67
N THR A 102 5.43 3.10 -25.22
CA THR A 102 6.18 2.92 -26.47
C THR A 102 5.51 3.63 -27.65
N ALA A 103 4.19 3.54 -27.78
CA ALA A 103 3.44 4.22 -28.84
C ALA A 103 3.54 5.75 -28.75
N LYS A 104 3.67 6.28 -27.52
CA LYS A 104 3.90 7.71 -27.24
C LYS A 104 5.36 8.14 -27.32
N GLY A 105 6.26 7.24 -27.73
CA GLY A 105 7.68 7.55 -27.93
C GLY A 105 8.52 7.59 -26.65
N VAL A 106 7.99 7.13 -25.51
CA VAL A 106 8.75 7.02 -24.25
C VAL A 106 9.89 6.00 -24.43
N ARG A 107 11.11 6.38 -24.07
CA ARG A 107 12.30 5.54 -24.19
C ARG A 107 12.82 5.13 -22.82
N ARG A 108 12.73 6.02 -21.82
CA ARG A 108 13.28 5.82 -20.47
C ARG A 108 12.28 6.34 -19.44
N ALA A 109 11.88 5.50 -18.51
CA ALA A 109 10.90 5.84 -17.48
C ALA A 109 11.42 5.55 -16.07
N LEU A 110 11.05 6.40 -15.13
CA LEU A 110 11.24 6.14 -13.71
C LEU A 110 10.04 5.36 -13.17
N GLY A 111 10.25 4.11 -12.80
CA GLY A 111 9.30 3.28 -12.07
C GLY A 111 9.25 3.65 -10.59
N VAL A 112 8.06 3.95 -10.08
CA VAL A 112 7.80 4.13 -8.64
C VAL A 112 6.87 3.01 -8.19
N ILE A 113 7.39 2.12 -7.34
CA ILE A 113 6.62 1.04 -6.75
C ILE A 113 5.79 1.60 -5.60
N LEU A 114 4.47 1.49 -5.71
CA LEU A 114 3.49 1.95 -4.72
C LEU A 114 3.31 0.92 -3.60
N SER A 115 4.42 0.51 -3.00
CA SER A 115 4.52 -0.31 -1.79
C SER A 115 5.65 0.24 -0.93
N PRO A 116 5.39 0.70 0.31
CA PRO A 116 6.42 1.35 1.12
C PRO A 116 7.47 0.34 1.58
N LEU A 117 7.05 -0.85 1.98
CA LEU A 117 7.89 -1.85 2.65
C LEU A 117 8.50 -2.81 1.63
N ARG A 118 9.81 -3.05 1.72
CA ARG A 118 10.51 -3.97 0.82
C ARG A 118 10.46 -5.41 1.31
N SER A 119 10.04 -6.31 0.42
CA SER A 119 10.15 -7.75 0.54
C SER A 119 10.17 -8.40 -0.85
N ASP A 120 10.42 -9.71 -0.89
CA ASP A 120 10.34 -10.49 -2.12
C ASP A 120 8.97 -10.39 -2.80
N ALA A 121 7.89 -10.32 -2.02
CA ALA A 121 6.52 -10.23 -2.50
C ALA A 121 6.11 -8.82 -2.97
N SER A 122 6.84 -7.78 -2.52
CA SER A 122 6.65 -6.40 -2.97
C SER A 122 7.76 -6.00 -3.96
N TRP A 123 8.80 -5.34 -3.51
CA TRP A 123 9.77 -4.62 -4.34
C TRP A 123 10.39 -5.48 -5.43
N GLU A 124 10.88 -6.67 -5.07
CA GLU A 124 11.52 -7.55 -6.05
C GLU A 124 10.52 -8.12 -7.05
N ARG A 125 9.36 -8.57 -6.57
CA ARG A 125 8.32 -9.10 -7.43
C ARG A 125 7.80 -8.05 -8.41
N TYR A 126 7.63 -6.81 -7.97
CA TYR A 126 7.19 -5.72 -8.83
C TYR A 126 8.22 -5.42 -9.93
N GLN A 127 9.52 -5.43 -9.59
CA GLN A 127 10.58 -5.29 -10.59
C GLN A 127 10.60 -6.44 -11.60
N ARG A 128 10.44 -7.68 -11.14
CA ARG A 128 10.31 -8.87 -12.02
C ARG A 128 9.08 -8.77 -12.92
N ASP A 129 7.93 -8.39 -12.38
CA ASP A 129 6.69 -8.25 -13.15
C ASP A 129 6.82 -7.14 -14.24
N VAL A 130 7.56 -6.05 -13.96
CA VAL A 130 7.93 -5.05 -14.98
C VAL A 130 8.85 -5.64 -16.04
N ALA A 131 9.89 -6.39 -15.65
CA ALA A 131 10.82 -7.02 -16.60
C ALA A 131 10.08 -8.01 -17.53
N ASP A 132 9.20 -8.84 -16.97
CA ASP A 132 8.37 -9.79 -17.73
C ASP A 132 7.39 -9.07 -18.66
N ALA A 133 6.83 -7.93 -18.23
CA ALA A 133 5.96 -7.11 -19.07
C ALA A 133 6.73 -6.45 -20.22
N ARG A 134 7.96 -5.95 -19.96
CA ARG A 134 8.83 -5.39 -20.99
C ARG A 134 9.21 -6.43 -22.04
N ALA A 135 9.46 -7.67 -21.65
CA ALA A 135 9.77 -8.76 -22.59
C ALA A 135 8.62 -9.05 -23.58
N LYS A 136 7.38 -8.70 -23.23
CA LYS A 136 6.19 -8.88 -24.09
C LYS A 136 5.96 -7.72 -25.06
N VAL A 137 6.64 -6.59 -24.88
CA VAL A 137 6.41 -5.36 -25.65
C VAL A 137 7.66 -5.00 -26.44
N ARG A 138 7.58 -5.12 -27.77
CA ARG A 138 8.69 -4.78 -28.66
C ARG A 138 9.01 -3.28 -28.53
N GLY A 139 10.25 -2.97 -28.17
CA GLY A 139 10.69 -1.58 -28.00
C GLY A 139 10.18 -0.93 -26.72
N ALA A 140 9.78 -1.72 -25.72
CA ALA A 140 9.42 -1.23 -24.39
C ALA A 140 10.50 -0.28 -23.84
N PRO A 141 10.10 0.82 -23.16
CA PRO A 141 11.05 1.74 -22.55
C PRO A 141 11.94 1.01 -21.54
N GLU A 142 13.15 1.51 -21.34
CA GLU A 142 13.95 1.20 -20.16
C GLU A 142 13.22 1.71 -18.91
N VAL A 143 13.14 0.88 -17.87
CA VAL A 143 12.53 1.27 -16.59
C VAL A 143 13.61 1.16 -15.52
N THR A 144 14.01 2.30 -14.97
CA THR A 144 14.80 2.38 -13.74
C THR A 144 13.86 2.59 -12.57
N PHE A 145 14.27 2.24 -11.34
CA PHE A 145 13.38 2.33 -10.18
C PHE A 145 13.83 3.43 -9.22
N ALA A 146 12.86 4.16 -8.66
CA ALA A 146 13.10 5.04 -7.54
C ALA A 146 13.67 4.25 -6.35
N ARG A 147 14.37 4.93 -5.43
CA ARG A 147 14.81 4.32 -4.16
C ARG A 147 13.61 3.94 -3.28
N ALA A 148 13.82 3.06 -2.32
CA ALA A 148 12.84 2.83 -1.26
C ALA A 148 12.59 4.11 -0.46
N TRP A 149 11.34 4.31 -0.03
CA TRP A 149 10.84 5.60 0.46
C TRP A 149 10.01 5.50 1.75
N TYR A 150 10.04 4.36 2.45
CA TYR A 150 9.27 4.11 3.68
C TYR A 150 9.54 5.11 4.80
N ASP A 151 10.72 5.73 4.83
CA ASP A 151 11.17 6.73 5.81
C ASP A 151 11.18 8.15 5.24
N HIS A 152 10.69 8.34 4.01
CA HIS A 152 10.70 9.66 3.38
C HIS A 152 9.85 10.65 4.20
N PRO A 153 10.35 11.85 4.56
CA PRO A 153 9.63 12.79 5.43
C PRO A 153 8.21 13.12 4.95
N GLY A 154 8.00 13.28 3.64
CA GLY A 154 6.67 13.51 3.07
C GLY A 154 5.70 12.31 3.16
N PHE A 155 6.20 11.07 3.18
CA PHE A 155 5.37 9.89 3.47
C PHE A 155 5.00 9.85 4.94
N VAL A 156 6.00 9.99 5.81
CA VAL A 156 5.82 10.06 7.28
C VAL A 156 4.81 11.14 7.64
N GLU A 157 4.92 12.34 7.05
CA GLU A 157 3.98 13.43 7.32
C GLU A 157 2.57 13.14 6.82
N ALA A 158 2.42 12.53 5.63
CA ALA A 158 1.11 12.15 5.13
C ALA A 158 0.44 11.11 6.03
N VAL A 159 1.18 10.10 6.50
CA VAL A 159 0.66 9.08 7.42
C VAL A 159 0.35 9.70 8.79
N ALA A 160 1.21 10.59 9.30
CA ALA A 160 0.97 11.31 10.54
C ALA A 160 -0.32 12.15 10.46
N ASP A 161 -0.58 12.82 9.33
CA ASP A 161 -1.83 13.58 9.16
C ASP A 161 -3.07 12.67 9.15
N ARG A 162 -2.99 11.50 8.48
CA ARG A 162 -4.07 10.49 8.53
C ARG A 162 -4.31 9.95 9.94
N ALA A 163 -3.24 9.67 10.68
CA ALA A 163 -3.33 9.20 12.05
C ALA A 163 -3.89 10.28 13.00
N ARG A 164 -3.51 11.55 12.80
CA ARG A 164 -4.06 12.68 13.54
C ARG A 164 -5.56 12.84 13.31
N ALA A 165 -6.01 12.73 12.06
CA ALA A 165 -7.45 12.78 11.76
C ALA A 165 -8.25 11.69 12.49
N ALA A 166 -7.69 10.47 12.63
CA ALA A 166 -8.32 9.41 13.39
C ALA A 166 -8.23 9.62 14.92
N LEU A 167 -7.15 10.21 15.42
CA LEU A 167 -7.04 10.64 16.83
C LEU A 167 -8.07 11.73 17.16
N ASP A 168 -8.37 12.64 16.24
CA ASP A 168 -9.33 13.73 16.44
C ASP A 168 -10.78 13.23 16.63
N GLU A 169 -11.07 11.97 16.30
CA GLU A 169 -12.35 11.31 16.61
C GLU A 169 -12.49 10.89 18.08
N ILE A 170 -11.38 10.85 18.82
CA ILE A 170 -11.30 10.47 20.23
C ILE A 170 -11.44 11.75 21.08
N PRO A 171 -12.14 11.71 22.24
CA PRO A 171 -12.19 12.84 23.18
C PRO A 171 -10.78 13.36 23.51
N PRO A 172 -10.52 14.69 23.48
CA PRO A 172 -9.17 15.25 23.67
C PRO A 172 -8.45 14.80 24.95
N THR A 173 -9.21 14.51 26.01
CA THR A 173 -8.67 14.01 27.29
C THR A 173 -8.12 12.58 27.22
N GLU A 174 -8.47 11.82 26.18
CA GLU A 174 -8.13 10.40 26.00
C GLU A 174 -7.15 10.17 24.84
N GLN A 175 -7.04 11.14 23.91
CA GLN A 175 -6.19 11.06 22.73
C GLN A 175 -4.75 10.65 23.07
N ALA A 176 -4.08 11.39 23.96
CA ALA A 176 -2.67 11.20 24.28
C ALA A 176 -2.33 9.80 24.83
N TRP A 177 -3.32 9.11 25.40
CA TRP A 177 -3.14 7.78 26.00
C TRP A 177 -3.70 6.67 25.12
N SER A 178 -4.43 6.98 24.04
CA SER A 178 -4.98 5.95 23.16
C SER A 178 -3.86 5.29 22.34
N PRO A 179 -3.74 3.95 22.33
CA PRO A 179 -2.71 3.25 21.59
C PRO A 179 -2.84 3.45 20.07
N LEU A 180 -1.71 3.71 19.39
CA LEU A 180 -1.59 3.57 17.94
C LEU A 180 -1.14 2.15 17.59
N VAL A 181 -1.83 1.50 16.65
CA VAL A 181 -1.46 0.18 16.13
C VAL A 181 -1.13 0.33 14.65
N PHE A 182 0.15 0.31 14.32
CA PHE A 182 0.60 0.38 12.94
C PHE A 182 0.50 -1.00 12.29
N THR A 183 -0.22 -1.10 11.17
CA THR A 183 -0.45 -2.38 10.48
C THR A 183 0.19 -2.47 9.12
N ALA A 184 0.56 -3.71 8.77
CA ALA A 184 0.99 -4.11 7.45
C ALA A 184 0.51 -5.55 7.14
N HIS A 185 0.54 -5.95 5.87
CA HIS A 185 0.22 -7.32 5.48
C HIS A 185 1.21 -8.31 6.13
N SER A 186 0.72 -9.37 6.76
CA SER A 186 1.57 -10.44 7.30
C SER A 186 2.27 -11.17 6.14
N VAL A 187 3.54 -11.53 6.29
CA VAL A 187 4.26 -12.35 5.31
C VAL A 187 4.86 -13.57 6.00
N PRO A 188 5.21 -14.64 5.27
CA PRO A 188 5.95 -15.76 5.86
C PRO A 188 7.21 -15.26 6.58
N VAL A 189 7.51 -15.81 7.76
CA VAL A 189 8.68 -15.38 8.56
C VAL A 189 9.97 -15.49 7.77
N VAL A 190 10.13 -16.56 6.97
CA VAL A 190 11.30 -16.74 6.09
C VAL A 190 11.47 -15.63 5.06
N MET A 191 10.37 -15.04 4.57
CA MET A 191 10.40 -13.89 3.65
C MET A 191 10.73 -12.60 4.39
N ALA A 192 10.20 -12.44 5.61
CA ALA A 192 10.50 -11.32 6.47
C ALA A 192 11.99 -11.30 6.85
N ASP A 193 12.55 -12.44 7.24
CA ASP A 193 13.96 -12.58 7.63
C ASP A 193 14.92 -12.40 6.44
N GLY A 194 14.48 -12.78 5.23
CA GLY A 194 15.24 -12.60 4.00
C GLY A 194 15.24 -11.17 3.44
N SER A 195 14.51 -10.23 4.05
CA SER A 195 14.30 -8.89 3.51
C SER A 195 14.27 -7.81 4.62
N PRO A 196 14.33 -6.51 4.31
CA PRO A 196 14.26 -5.48 5.35
C PRO A 196 12.82 -5.18 5.80
N TYR A 197 11.83 -6.02 5.47
CA TYR A 197 10.40 -5.74 5.64
C TYR A 197 10.01 -5.23 7.04
N VAL A 198 10.42 -5.96 8.08
CA VAL A 198 10.12 -5.60 9.49
C VAL A 198 10.89 -4.35 9.90
N GLY A 199 12.12 -4.18 9.41
CA GLY A 199 12.94 -2.99 9.67
C GLY A 199 12.37 -1.72 9.03
N ASP A 200 11.92 -1.81 7.78
CA ASP A 200 11.25 -0.73 7.05
C ASP A 200 9.97 -0.33 7.79
N LEU A 201 9.14 -1.31 8.19
CA LEU A 201 7.90 -1.07 8.94
C LEU A 201 8.17 -0.39 10.28
N THR A 202 9.10 -0.93 11.06
CA THR A 202 9.43 -0.41 12.40
C THR A 202 9.97 1.02 12.31
N THR A 203 10.82 1.30 11.32
CA THR A 203 11.38 2.63 11.10
C THR A 203 10.30 3.63 10.70
N ALA A 204 9.42 3.27 9.75
CA ALA A 204 8.33 4.13 9.32
C ALA A 204 7.34 4.41 10.47
N ALA A 205 6.93 3.38 11.21
CA ALA A 205 6.03 3.51 12.36
C ALA A 205 6.63 4.42 13.45
N ARG A 206 7.90 4.23 13.80
CA ARG A 206 8.61 5.08 14.75
C ARG A 206 8.65 6.53 14.29
N ALA A 207 9.00 6.78 13.03
CA ALA A 207 9.08 8.15 12.49
C ALA A 207 7.72 8.85 12.54
N VAL A 208 6.62 8.14 12.26
CA VAL A 208 5.26 8.70 12.39
C VAL A 208 4.90 8.97 13.85
N ALA A 209 5.19 8.03 14.75
CA ALA A 209 4.94 8.19 16.19
C ALA A 209 5.73 9.40 16.77
N GLU A 210 7.00 9.54 16.40
CA GLU A 210 7.84 10.69 16.77
C GLU A 210 7.28 12.00 16.21
N ARG A 211 6.84 11.99 14.94
CA ARG A 211 6.22 13.16 14.30
C ARG A 211 4.93 13.62 14.99
N LEU A 212 4.18 12.67 15.56
CA LEU A 212 2.97 12.95 16.33
C LEU A 212 3.26 13.28 17.80
N GLY A 213 4.47 13.03 18.30
CA GLY A 213 4.76 13.09 19.73
C GLY A 213 4.05 12.01 20.54
N HIS A 214 3.74 10.85 19.91
CA HIS A 214 2.88 9.82 20.48
C HIS A 214 3.69 8.58 20.91
N ALA A 215 3.86 8.39 22.21
CA ALA A 215 4.73 7.33 22.75
C ALA A 215 4.08 5.93 22.79
N ARG A 216 2.75 5.85 22.87
CA ARG A 216 2.03 4.58 23.00
C ARG A 216 1.69 4.00 21.63
N TRP A 217 2.56 3.13 21.12
CA TRP A 217 2.30 2.44 19.86
C TRP A 217 2.84 1.01 19.83
N SER A 218 2.27 0.19 18.95
CA SER A 218 2.73 -1.17 18.64
C SER A 218 2.59 -1.48 17.15
N LEU A 219 3.24 -2.55 16.71
CA LEU A 219 3.03 -3.13 15.38
C LEU A 219 2.03 -4.28 15.47
N ALA A 220 1.26 -4.47 14.40
CA ALA A 220 0.46 -5.67 14.17
C ALA A 220 0.45 -6.01 12.69
N TYR A 221 0.11 -7.25 12.37
CA TYR A 221 -0.01 -7.74 11.00
C TYR A 221 -1.45 -8.15 10.70
N GLN A 222 -1.82 -8.15 9.42
CA GLN A 222 -3.16 -8.52 8.95
C GLN A 222 -3.08 -9.35 7.67
N SER A 223 -4.23 -9.87 7.20
CA SER A 223 -4.33 -10.52 5.88
C SER A 223 -3.48 -11.79 5.72
N ARG A 224 -3.23 -12.53 6.82
CA ARG A 224 -2.54 -13.82 6.77
C ARG A 224 -3.25 -14.76 5.78
N SER A 225 -2.49 -15.27 4.83
CA SER A 225 -3.03 -16.04 3.68
C SER A 225 -2.47 -17.46 3.56
N GLY A 226 -1.48 -17.83 4.38
CA GLY A 226 -0.85 -19.16 4.37
C GLY A 226 -1.50 -20.15 5.33
N GLY A 227 -1.31 -21.44 5.06
CA GLY A 227 -1.81 -22.52 5.92
C GLY A 227 -1.20 -22.50 7.32
N ALA A 228 -1.86 -23.16 8.28
CA ALA A 228 -1.47 -23.14 9.70
C ALA A 228 -0.02 -23.63 9.98
N GLN A 229 0.57 -24.41 9.07
CA GLN A 229 1.92 -24.98 9.25
C GLN A 229 3.06 -24.06 8.80
N GLU A 230 2.79 -23.01 8.03
CA GLU A 230 3.80 -22.02 7.69
C GLU A 230 3.77 -20.90 8.75
N PRO A 231 4.89 -20.55 9.40
CA PRO A 231 4.96 -19.40 10.30
C PRO A 231 4.85 -18.09 9.52
N TRP A 232 3.96 -17.22 9.96
CA TRP A 232 3.74 -15.88 9.40
C TRP A 232 4.04 -14.83 10.48
N LEU A 233 4.30 -13.59 10.07
CA LEU A 233 4.58 -12.52 11.01
C LEU A 233 3.38 -12.28 11.95
N GLU A 234 3.73 -12.11 13.23
CA GLU A 234 2.83 -11.89 14.36
C GLU A 234 3.31 -10.66 15.16
N PRO A 235 2.44 -10.03 15.98
CA PRO A 235 1.07 -10.45 16.32
C PRO A 235 0.04 -10.08 15.24
N ASP A 236 -1.04 -10.86 15.15
CA ASP A 236 -2.20 -10.50 14.35
C ASP A 236 -2.94 -9.31 14.97
N ILE A 237 -3.56 -8.47 14.13
CA ILE A 237 -4.36 -7.34 14.59
C ILE A 237 -5.47 -7.76 15.55
N ALA A 238 -6.11 -8.92 15.33
CA ALA A 238 -7.12 -9.47 16.23
C ALA A 238 -6.57 -9.68 17.65
N ASP A 239 -5.38 -10.27 17.76
CA ASP A 239 -4.72 -10.56 19.03
C ASP A 239 -4.30 -9.27 19.74
N VAL A 240 -3.78 -8.29 19.00
CA VAL A 240 -3.41 -6.99 19.55
C VAL A 240 -4.63 -6.28 20.12
N LEU A 241 -5.75 -6.24 19.39
CA LEU A 241 -6.97 -5.57 19.86
C LEU A 241 -7.59 -6.27 21.07
N THR A 242 -7.59 -7.60 21.08
CA THR A 242 -8.06 -8.40 22.22
C THR A 242 -7.24 -8.09 23.47
N ARG A 243 -5.91 -8.03 23.34
CA ARG A 243 -5.01 -7.70 24.44
C ARG A 243 -5.20 -6.26 24.92
N LEU A 244 -5.27 -5.28 24.02
CA LEU A 244 -5.49 -3.88 24.40
C LEU A 244 -6.81 -3.70 25.17
N ALA A 245 -7.88 -4.37 24.73
CA ALA A 245 -9.15 -4.32 25.45
C ALA A 245 -9.07 -5.01 26.83
N ALA A 246 -8.34 -6.13 26.94
CA ALA A 246 -8.08 -6.78 28.23
C ALA A 246 -7.23 -5.90 29.18
N ASP A 247 -6.34 -5.07 28.62
CA ASP A 247 -5.55 -4.07 29.35
C ASP A 247 -6.39 -2.83 29.74
N GLY A 248 -7.68 -2.78 29.36
CA GLY A 248 -8.64 -1.73 29.73
C GLY A 248 -8.70 -0.55 28.76
N GLU A 249 -8.11 -0.66 27.57
CA GLU A 249 -8.14 0.40 26.57
C GLU A 249 -9.54 0.60 26.00
N ARG A 250 -10.04 1.84 26.07
CA ARG A 250 -11.35 2.21 25.52
C ARG A 250 -11.31 2.57 24.05
N HIS A 251 -10.15 3.02 23.57
CA HIS A 251 -9.92 3.47 22.20
C HIS A 251 -8.64 2.83 21.66
N ALA A 252 -8.60 2.55 20.37
CA ALA A 252 -7.36 2.26 19.65
C ALA A 252 -7.43 2.90 18.26
N VAL A 253 -6.30 3.43 17.79
CA VAL A 253 -6.18 3.95 16.42
C VAL A 253 -5.34 2.99 15.60
N VAL A 254 -5.93 2.42 14.55
CA VAL A 254 -5.20 1.56 13.59
C VAL A 254 -4.70 2.42 12.43
N VAL A 255 -3.41 2.31 12.15
CA VAL A 255 -2.72 3.08 11.10
C VAL A 255 -2.15 2.10 10.06
N PRO A 256 -2.81 1.93 8.89
CA PRO A 256 -2.41 0.94 7.88
C PRO A 256 -1.21 1.40 7.03
N ILE A 257 -0.08 1.65 7.69
CA ILE A 257 1.14 2.23 7.11
C ILE A 257 1.79 1.34 6.05
N GLY A 258 1.52 0.02 6.06
CA GLY A 258 1.98 -0.91 5.03
C GLY A 258 1.37 -0.69 3.64
N PHE A 259 0.35 0.16 3.52
CA PHE A 259 -0.43 0.35 2.30
C PHE A 259 -0.58 1.83 1.95
N VAL A 260 -0.63 2.16 0.65
CA VAL A 260 -0.77 3.55 0.19
C VAL A 260 -2.14 3.91 -0.38
N SER A 261 -3.01 2.92 -0.57
CA SER A 261 -4.37 3.12 -1.08
C SER A 261 -5.31 2.26 -0.26
N ASP A 262 -6.48 2.80 0.10
CA ASP A 262 -7.57 1.99 0.61
C ASP A 262 -7.96 0.94 -0.44
N HIS A 263 -8.14 -0.30 0.03
CA HIS A 263 -8.45 -1.48 -0.77
C HIS A 263 -9.07 -2.54 0.13
N VAL A 264 -9.39 -3.71 -0.42
CA VAL A 264 -10.19 -4.73 0.28
C VAL A 264 -9.61 -5.12 1.64
N GLU A 265 -8.28 -5.23 1.78
CA GLU A 265 -7.65 -5.68 3.03
C GLU A 265 -7.78 -4.64 4.14
N LEU A 266 -7.91 -3.35 3.81
CA LEU A 266 -8.21 -2.32 4.79
C LEU A 266 -9.70 -2.23 5.07
N LEU A 267 -10.50 -2.21 4.00
CA LEU A 267 -11.94 -2.02 4.09
C LEU A 267 -12.70 -3.24 4.62
N TYR A 268 -12.07 -4.40 4.63
CA TYR A 268 -12.63 -5.61 5.21
C TYR A 268 -11.92 -5.97 6.50
N ASP A 269 -10.62 -6.28 6.47
CA ASP A 269 -9.94 -6.81 7.66
C ASP A 269 -9.94 -5.77 8.79
N LEU A 270 -9.82 -4.47 8.49
CA LEU A 270 -9.87 -3.43 9.52
C LEU A 270 -11.29 -2.91 9.75
N ASP A 271 -11.98 -2.46 8.70
CA ASP A 271 -13.29 -1.79 8.84
C ASP A 271 -14.46 -2.76 9.13
N VAL A 272 -14.28 -4.07 8.94
CA VAL A 272 -15.28 -5.10 9.27
C VAL A 272 -14.79 -6.00 10.40
N GLU A 273 -13.69 -6.73 10.22
CA GLU A 273 -13.27 -7.78 11.16
C GLU A 273 -12.68 -7.19 12.45
N ALA A 274 -11.65 -6.35 12.34
CA ALA A 274 -11.03 -5.70 13.51
C ALA A 274 -12.03 -4.81 14.26
N GLN A 275 -12.89 -4.09 13.53
CA GLN A 275 -14.01 -3.35 14.08
C GLN A 275 -14.99 -4.24 14.87
N ALA A 276 -15.31 -5.43 14.37
CA ALA A 276 -16.18 -6.37 15.08
C ALA A 276 -15.52 -6.90 16.37
N ILE A 277 -14.22 -7.20 16.32
CA ILE A 277 -13.44 -7.65 17.48
C ILE A 277 -13.41 -6.55 18.56
N ALA A 278 -13.04 -5.32 18.19
CA ALA A 278 -13.00 -4.21 19.13
C ALA A 278 -14.37 -3.98 19.79
N ARG A 279 -15.46 -3.98 19.00
CA ARG A 279 -16.83 -3.86 19.54
C ARG A 279 -17.21 -5.00 20.48
N ALA A 280 -16.84 -6.24 20.16
CA ALA A 280 -17.13 -7.40 21.01
C ALA A 280 -16.45 -7.28 22.39
N HIS A 281 -15.34 -6.54 22.46
CA HIS A 281 -14.60 -6.27 23.69
C HIS A 281 -14.88 -4.88 24.29
N GLY A 282 -15.87 -4.14 23.79
CA GLY A 282 -16.24 -2.83 24.35
C GLY A 282 -15.25 -1.69 24.06
N MET A 283 -14.36 -1.87 23.08
CA MET A 283 -13.38 -0.88 22.65
C MET A 283 -13.84 -0.20 21.35
N ALA A 284 -13.65 1.11 21.25
CA ALA A 284 -13.83 1.87 20.03
C ALA A 284 -12.57 1.81 19.16
N LEU A 285 -12.70 1.32 17.93
CA LEU A 285 -11.61 1.28 16.97
C LEU A 285 -11.74 2.43 15.98
N HIS A 286 -10.68 3.22 15.82
CA HIS A 286 -10.58 4.31 14.87
C HIS A 286 -9.56 3.92 13.80
N ARG A 287 -9.93 3.95 12.52
CA ARG A 287 -9.01 3.59 11.44
C ARG A 287 -8.56 4.84 10.69
N ALA A 288 -7.26 5.10 10.67
CA ALA A 288 -6.69 6.08 9.78
C ALA A 288 -6.84 5.63 8.32
N ALA A 289 -7.21 6.55 7.43
CA ALA A 289 -7.15 6.29 6.00
C ALA A 289 -5.70 5.96 5.58
N ALA A 290 -5.52 5.14 4.54
CA ALA A 290 -4.24 5.10 3.86
C ALA A 290 -3.89 6.51 3.32
N VAL A 291 -2.65 6.72 2.87
CA VAL A 291 -2.27 8.04 2.33
C VAL A 291 -3.13 8.41 1.11
N ASN A 292 -3.62 7.45 0.32
CA ASN A 292 -4.51 7.69 -0.81
C ASN A 292 -3.90 8.77 -1.73
N ASP A 293 -4.64 9.81 -2.09
CA ASP A 293 -4.18 10.94 -2.89
C ASP A 293 -3.74 12.15 -2.04
N HIS A 294 -3.31 11.92 -0.79
CA HIS A 294 -2.91 12.98 0.14
C HIS A 294 -1.86 13.92 -0.49
N PRO A 295 -2.05 15.26 -0.46
CA PRO A 295 -1.21 16.21 -1.18
C PRO A 295 0.27 16.12 -0.79
N THR A 296 0.59 15.87 0.48
CA THR A 296 1.99 15.68 0.93
C THR A 296 2.61 14.39 0.38
N PHE A 297 1.82 13.33 0.23
CA PHE A 297 2.30 12.09 -0.41
C PHE A 297 2.58 12.32 -1.89
N ILE A 298 1.69 13.04 -2.59
CA ILE A 298 1.89 13.43 -3.99
C ILE A 298 3.13 14.29 -4.18
N ALA A 299 3.37 15.25 -3.28
CA ALA A 299 4.58 16.07 -3.29
C ALA A 299 5.84 15.20 -3.08
N MET A 300 5.80 14.24 -2.15
CA MET A 300 6.88 13.28 -1.95
C MET A 300 7.18 12.49 -3.23
N LEU A 301 6.15 12.00 -3.93
CA LEU A 301 6.37 11.31 -5.21
C LEU A 301 7.10 12.22 -6.22
N GLY A 302 6.80 13.52 -6.23
CA GLY A 302 7.53 14.52 -7.01
C GLY A 302 9.00 14.68 -6.59
N ASP A 303 9.30 14.59 -5.30
CA ASP A 303 10.68 14.60 -4.78
C ASP A 303 11.47 13.38 -5.24
N LEU A 304 10.85 12.19 -5.25
CA LEU A 304 11.48 10.97 -5.78
C LEU A 304 11.85 11.12 -7.25
N VAL A 305 10.99 11.75 -8.05
CA VAL A 305 11.23 12.01 -9.48
C VAL A 305 12.42 12.96 -9.66
N ARG A 306 12.52 14.02 -8.85
CA ARG A 306 13.63 14.99 -8.92
C ARG A 306 14.95 14.44 -8.39
N GLY A 307 14.88 13.52 -7.44
CA GLY A 307 16.04 12.84 -6.84
C GLY A 307 16.50 11.60 -7.59
N ALA A 308 15.91 11.31 -8.76
CA ALA A 308 16.31 10.19 -9.61
C ALA A 308 17.67 10.49 -10.29
N PRO A 309 18.56 9.49 -10.39
CA PRO A 309 19.89 9.63 -10.98
C PRO A 309 19.88 9.74 -12.51
#